data_AF-A0A948V0Z0-F1
#
_entry.id   AF-A0A948V0Z0-F1
#
_cell.length_a   1.000
_cell.length_b   1.000
_cell.length_c   1.000
_cell.angle_alpha   90.00
_cell.angle_beta   90.00
_cell.angle_gamma   90.00
#
_symmetry.space_group_name_H-M   'P 1'
#
loop_
_entity.id
_entity.type
_entity.pdbx_description
1 polymer ?
#
loop_
_entity_poly.entity_id
_entity_poly.type
_entity_poly.pdbx_seq_one_letter_code
_entity_poly.pdbx_strand_id
1 'polypeptide(L)'
;MEITGDQLTALLVDVCWLSLLLLVGKYLRSRFTLLQRLFLPASVIAGFIGLFLGPYIFGKYLFTVIPLEMINSWALYPGRLINIVFACLFLGFSIPSVKSIWKEGGPQFCYGWLVGMGQYMVGVGITVLFLSPVFGVPPFFGCVLEIGFSGGHGTAAGMAESFNKLGFPAGSDLGLMSATIGVISAVVFGMAMINMAARRGHTKIIKSPKHLSISEIRGLIPPGSRPSGSYQTVSPDALEPFAFHSAFVGVAILIGWYMLKGIKALSAGMEPDLFESFPLFPLAMLGGLFIQIFANKTGLSKYLDRRTFDRILGLALDFLVISAIASIKLDVFLAYFMPFSILMIIGLIWVIFATWFIAPRMLPGAWFERAITEYGMQTGVTALGLMLLRVADPEFKTEAAKAFGYK
;
A
#
# COMPACT_ATOMS: atom_id res chain seq x y z
N MET A 1 -18.79 24.79 -5.21
CA MET A 1 -19.29 23.41 -5.42
C MET A 1 -20.45 23.25 -4.49
N GLU A 2 -21.65 23.05 -5.02
CA GLU A 2 -22.85 22.79 -4.22
C GLU A 2 -23.02 21.26 -4.14
N ILE A 3 -23.04 20.72 -2.92
CA ILE A 3 -23.26 19.29 -2.65
C ILE A 3 -24.68 19.15 -2.11
N THR A 4 -25.48 18.24 -2.68
CA THR A 4 -26.87 18.04 -2.24
C THR A 4 -26.97 17.08 -1.06
N GLY A 5 -28.08 17.15 -0.30
CA GLY A 5 -28.36 16.21 0.79
C GLY A 5 -28.44 14.75 0.33
N ASP A 6 -28.95 14.50 -0.88
CA ASP A 6 -29.02 13.16 -1.46
C ASP A 6 -27.64 12.61 -1.79
N GLN A 7 -26.72 13.46 -2.28
CA GLN A 7 -25.33 13.06 -2.52
C GLN A 7 -24.62 12.68 -1.21
N LEU A 8 -24.87 13.42 -0.12
CA LEU A 8 -24.33 13.08 1.20
C LEU A 8 -24.92 11.76 1.74
N THR A 9 -26.21 11.54 1.53
CA THR A 9 -26.89 10.28 1.89
C THR A 9 -26.30 9.10 1.12
N ALA A 10 -26.03 9.26 -0.18
CA ALA A 10 -25.39 8.21 -0.98
C ALA A 10 -23.99 7.86 -0.44
N LEU A 11 -23.16 8.86 -0.13
CA LEU A 11 -21.83 8.65 0.47
C LEU A 11 -21.90 7.94 1.82
N LEU A 12 -22.92 8.23 2.63
CA LEU A 12 -23.15 7.55 3.90
C LEU A 12 -23.49 6.08 3.69
N VAL A 13 -24.41 5.78 2.78
CA VAL A 13 -24.83 4.41 2.44
C VAL A 13 -23.66 3.60 1.88
N ASP A 14 -22.83 4.20 1.02
CA ASP A 14 -21.61 3.59 0.52
C ASP A 14 -20.67 3.14 1.65
N VAL A 15 -20.41 4.04 2.61
CA VAL A 15 -19.57 3.73 3.77
C VAL A 15 -20.17 2.60 4.61
N CYS A 16 -21.49 2.56 4.79
CA CYS A 16 -22.17 1.48 5.49
C CYS A 16 -21.98 0.12 4.81
N TRP A 17 -22.13 0.06 3.47
CA TRP A 17 -21.91 -1.18 2.72
C TRP A 17 -20.44 -1.63 2.73
N LEU A 18 -19.50 -0.70 2.54
CA LEU A 18 -18.06 -0.99 2.64
C LEU A 18 -17.69 -1.50 4.05
N SER A 19 -18.31 -0.93 5.09
CA SER A 19 -18.15 -1.38 6.48
C SER A 19 -18.67 -2.81 6.67
N LEU A 20 -19.85 -3.13 6.13
CA LEU A 20 -20.41 -4.48 6.17
C LEU A 20 -19.47 -5.47 5.46
N LEU A 21 -19.00 -5.13 4.26
CA LEU A 21 -18.06 -5.96 3.52
C LEU A 21 -16.76 -6.18 4.31
N LEU A 22 -16.20 -5.14 4.95
CA LEU A 22 -15.01 -5.25 5.79
C LEU A 22 -15.21 -6.24 6.95
N LEU A 23 -16.35 -6.16 7.64
CA LEU A 23 -16.68 -7.07 8.74
C LEU A 23 -16.80 -8.51 8.25
N VAL A 24 -17.47 -8.73 7.11
CA VAL A 24 -17.56 -10.05 6.48
C VAL A 24 -16.17 -10.55 6.08
N GLY A 25 -15.35 -9.73 5.42
CA GLY A 25 -13.98 -10.08 5.05
C GLY A 25 -13.12 -10.44 6.26
N LYS A 26 -13.24 -9.68 7.36
CA LYS A 26 -12.58 -9.99 8.64
C LYS A 26 -13.06 -11.32 9.23
N TYR A 27 -14.38 -11.56 9.22
CA TYR A 27 -14.95 -12.82 9.68
C TYR A 27 -14.41 -14.00 8.86
N LEU A 28 -14.47 -13.95 7.53
CA LEU A 28 -13.93 -15.01 6.66
C LEU A 28 -12.44 -15.23 6.89
N ARG A 29 -11.64 -14.17 6.99
CA ARG A 29 -10.22 -14.27 7.33
C ARG A 29 -9.99 -15.03 8.64
N SER A 30 -10.85 -14.85 9.65
CA SER A 30 -10.70 -15.54 10.93
C SER A 30 -11.12 -17.03 10.90
N ARG A 31 -11.90 -17.43 9.90
CA ARG A 31 -12.45 -18.80 9.78
C ARG A 31 -11.67 -19.67 8.80
N PHE A 32 -11.18 -19.11 7.68
CA PHE A 32 -10.54 -19.88 6.61
C PHE A 32 -9.01 -19.85 6.74
N THR A 33 -8.42 -21.05 6.93
CA THR A 33 -6.97 -21.22 7.10
C THR A 33 -6.17 -20.82 5.85
N LEU A 34 -6.72 -20.98 4.65
CA LEU A 34 -6.07 -20.57 3.40
C LEU A 34 -5.83 -19.05 3.37
N LEU A 35 -6.85 -18.25 3.71
CA LEU A 35 -6.76 -16.79 3.73
C LEU A 35 -5.75 -16.29 4.79
N GLN A 36 -5.66 -17.01 5.91
CA GLN A 36 -4.69 -16.74 6.97
C GLN A 36 -3.26 -17.03 6.51
N ARG A 37 -3.05 -18.17 5.84
CA ARG A 37 -1.74 -18.58 5.32
C ARG A 37 -1.23 -17.67 4.21
N LEU A 38 -2.13 -17.06 3.44
CA LEU A 38 -1.79 -16.07 2.40
C LEU A 38 -1.62 -14.65 2.95
N PHE A 39 -1.83 -14.41 4.25
CA PHE A 39 -1.78 -13.10 4.91
C PHE A 39 -2.62 -12.01 4.20
N LEU A 40 -3.68 -12.40 3.48
CA LEU A 40 -4.53 -11.44 2.78
C LEU A 40 -5.20 -10.50 3.80
N PRO A 41 -5.09 -9.17 3.62
CA PRO A 41 -5.82 -8.21 4.43
C PRO A 41 -7.33 -8.45 4.38
N ALA A 42 -8.03 -8.11 5.46
CA ALA A 42 -9.49 -8.23 5.50
C ALA A 42 -10.16 -7.34 4.44
N SER A 43 -9.59 -6.17 4.18
CA SER A 43 -10.00 -5.22 3.14
C SER A 43 -9.87 -5.78 1.72
N VAL A 44 -8.81 -6.52 1.41
CA VAL A 44 -8.64 -7.21 0.12
C VAL A 44 -9.72 -8.29 -0.06
N ILE A 45 -9.93 -9.11 0.97
CA ILE A 45 -10.97 -10.16 0.95
C ILE A 45 -12.36 -9.53 0.76
N ALA A 46 -12.66 -8.48 1.51
CA ALA A 46 -13.90 -7.71 1.40
C ALA A 46 -14.10 -7.10 0.01
N GLY A 47 -13.03 -6.55 -0.60
CA GLY A 47 -13.06 -6.06 -1.96
C GLY A 47 -13.43 -7.13 -2.98
N PHE A 48 -12.85 -8.32 -2.90
CA PHE A 48 -13.23 -9.44 -3.77
C PHE A 48 -14.66 -9.93 -3.56
N ILE A 49 -15.17 -9.90 -2.31
CA ILE A 49 -16.58 -10.19 -2.03
C ILE A 49 -17.47 -9.15 -2.71
N GLY A 50 -17.12 -7.86 -2.60
CA GLY A 50 -17.83 -6.77 -3.27
C GLY A 50 -17.84 -6.95 -4.79
N LEU A 51 -16.70 -7.29 -5.39
CA LEU A 51 -16.58 -7.57 -6.82
C LEU A 51 -17.45 -8.77 -7.24
N PHE A 52 -17.46 -9.83 -6.43
CA PHE A 52 -18.28 -11.03 -6.66
C PHE A 52 -19.79 -10.72 -6.57
N LEU A 53 -20.22 -10.01 -5.52
CA LEU A 53 -21.62 -9.62 -5.30
C LEU A 53 -22.10 -8.51 -6.24
N GLY A 54 -21.17 -7.89 -6.98
CA GLY A 54 -21.46 -6.88 -7.99
C GLY A 54 -22.25 -7.41 -9.19
N PRO A 55 -22.65 -6.50 -10.10
CA PRO A 55 -23.48 -6.81 -11.25
C PRO A 55 -22.77 -7.68 -12.30
N TYR A 56 -21.44 -7.72 -12.30
CA TYR A 56 -20.67 -8.43 -13.32
C TYR A 56 -20.55 -9.94 -13.10
N ILE A 57 -20.65 -10.41 -11.84
CA ILE A 57 -20.51 -11.83 -11.49
C ILE A 57 -21.83 -12.35 -10.91
N PHE A 58 -22.11 -12.11 -9.64
CA PHE A 58 -23.32 -12.64 -9.00
C PHE A 58 -24.60 -12.01 -9.57
N GLY A 59 -24.61 -10.70 -9.73
CA GLY A 59 -25.77 -9.98 -10.27
C GLY A 59 -26.10 -10.32 -11.72
N LYS A 60 -25.11 -10.78 -12.50
CA LYS A 60 -25.30 -11.21 -13.90
C LYS A 60 -26.12 -12.49 -14.01
N TYR A 61 -25.93 -13.43 -13.07
CA TYR A 61 -26.53 -14.77 -13.14
C TYR A 61 -27.70 -14.99 -12.18
N LEU A 62 -27.81 -14.20 -11.10
CA LEU A 62 -28.88 -14.33 -10.10
C LEU A 62 -29.70 -13.04 -9.96
N PHE A 63 -29.34 -12.19 -9.01
CA PHE A 63 -30.00 -10.91 -8.75
C PHE A 63 -28.98 -9.88 -8.24
N THR A 64 -29.24 -8.62 -8.54
CA THR A 64 -28.33 -7.52 -8.18
C THR A 64 -28.38 -7.24 -6.68
N VAL A 65 -27.33 -7.60 -5.96
CA VAL A 65 -27.14 -7.25 -4.53
C VAL A 65 -26.55 -5.84 -4.40
N ILE A 66 -25.53 -5.55 -5.20
CA ILE A 66 -24.82 -4.27 -5.23
C ILE A 66 -25.14 -3.58 -6.57
N PRO A 67 -25.89 -2.47 -6.57
CA PRO A 67 -26.23 -1.74 -7.79
C PRO A 67 -25.00 -1.14 -8.48
N LEU A 68 -25.08 -0.95 -9.79
CA LEU A 68 -24.00 -0.34 -10.58
C LEU A 68 -23.69 1.10 -10.15
N GLU A 69 -24.72 1.86 -9.75
CA GLU A 69 -24.58 3.24 -9.25
C GLU A 69 -23.66 3.30 -8.03
N MET A 70 -23.83 2.37 -7.09
CA MET A 70 -22.99 2.24 -5.90
C MET A 70 -21.54 1.89 -6.27
N ILE A 71 -21.34 0.98 -7.25
CA ILE A 71 -20.00 0.68 -7.76
C ILE A 71 -19.33 1.89 -8.40
N ASN A 72 -20.08 2.67 -9.18
CA ASN A 72 -19.56 3.89 -9.79
C ASN A 72 -19.16 4.91 -8.72
N SER A 73 -19.91 5.00 -7.62
CA SER A 73 -19.52 5.81 -6.46
C SER A 73 -18.26 5.27 -5.79
N TRP A 74 -18.19 3.97 -5.52
CA TRP A 74 -17.01 3.32 -4.92
C TRP A 74 -15.74 3.51 -5.73
N ALA A 75 -15.81 3.56 -7.05
CA ALA A 75 -14.67 3.85 -7.93
C ALA A 75 -14.04 5.23 -7.65
N LEU A 76 -14.77 6.16 -7.02
CA LEU A 76 -14.27 7.48 -6.68
C LEU A 76 -13.53 7.53 -5.34
N TYR A 77 -13.82 6.62 -4.41
CA TYR A 77 -13.26 6.61 -3.06
C TYR A 77 -11.73 6.53 -3.03
N PRO A 78 -11.05 5.69 -3.83
CA PRO A 78 -9.61 5.50 -3.70
C PRO A 78 -8.82 6.80 -3.89
N GLY A 79 -9.17 7.59 -4.90
CA GLY A 79 -8.53 8.87 -5.18
C GLY A 79 -8.76 9.94 -4.10
N ARG A 80 -9.78 9.81 -3.25
CA ARG A 80 -10.05 10.75 -2.14
C ARG A 80 -9.37 10.28 -0.86
N LEU A 81 -9.55 9.01 -0.51
CA LEU A 81 -9.00 8.40 0.69
C LEU A 81 -7.47 8.36 0.68
N ILE A 82 -6.85 8.30 -0.50
CA ILE A 82 -5.38 8.31 -0.59
C ILE A 82 -4.76 9.62 -0.09
N ASN A 83 -5.48 10.74 -0.18
CA ASN A 83 -5.00 12.02 0.37
C ASN A 83 -4.90 11.95 1.90
N ILE A 84 -5.80 11.21 2.57
CA ILE A 84 -5.77 10.99 4.02
C ILE A 84 -4.56 10.12 4.39
N VAL A 85 -4.34 9.03 3.64
CA VAL A 85 -3.20 8.12 3.84
C VAL A 85 -1.87 8.88 3.73
N PHE A 86 -1.69 9.66 2.67
CA PHE A 86 -0.45 10.39 2.42
C PHE A 86 -0.25 11.58 3.37
N ALA A 87 -1.31 12.28 3.77
CA ALA A 87 -1.22 13.34 4.78
C ALA A 87 -0.70 12.82 6.13
N CYS A 88 -1.04 11.58 6.50
CA CYS A 88 -0.59 10.95 7.75
C CYS A 88 0.89 10.52 7.73
N LEU A 89 1.54 10.42 6.55
CA LEU A 89 2.83 9.76 6.40
C LEU A 89 3.95 10.37 7.28
N PHE A 90 3.98 11.71 7.41
CA PHE A 90 4.99 12.43 8.18
C PHE A 90 4.51 12.93 9.56
N LEU A 91 3.20 12.89 9.82
CA LEU A 91 2.63 13.35 11.08
C LEU A 91 3.00 12.41 12.23
N GLY A 92 3.41 12.98 13.37
CA GLY A 92 3.92 12.25 14.53
C GLY A 92 5.32 11.63 14.36
N PHE A 93 6.01 11.87 13.23
CA PHE A 93 7.32 11.27 12.99
C PHE A 93 8.48 12.07 13.61
N SER A 94 9.40 11.40 14.29
CA SER A 94 10.68 11.97 14.72
C SER A 94 11.72 11.79 13.62
N ILE A 95 12.18 12.90 13.02
CA ILE A 95 13.18 12.86 11.93
C ILE A 95 14.53 12.40 12.51
N PRO A 96 15.05 11.21 12.14
CA PRO A 96 16.35 10.73 12.62
C PRO A 96 17.51 11.53 12.03
N SER A 97 18.69 11.45 12.65
CA SER A 97 19.89 12.12 12.14
C SER A 97 20.46 11.43 10.89
N VAL A 98 20.82 12.23 9.88
CA VAL A 98 21.34 11.77 8.56
C VAL A 98 22.55 10.82 8.69
N LYS A 99 23.41 11.04 9.70
CA LYS A 99 24.61 10.24 9.95
C LYS A 99 24.30 8.80 10.38
N SER A 100 23.23 8.61 11.14
CA SER A 100 22.79 7.27 11.60
C SER A 100 22.18 6.46 10.45
N ILE A 101 21.42 7.14 9.58
CA ILE A 101 20.77 6.52 8.40
C ILE A 101 21.82 5.96 7.43
N TRP A 102 22.87 6.74 7.14
CA TRP A 102 23.87 6.34 6.15
C TRP A 102 24.75 5.16 6.57
N LYS A 103 25.17 5.10 7.85
CA LYS A 103 26.11 4.08 8.33
C LYS A 103 25.47 2.70 8.51
N GLU A 104 24.22 2.65 8.94
CA GLU A 104 23.54 1.40 9.29
C GLU A 104 22.49 0.98 8.25
N GLY A 105 21.85 1.94 7.57
CA GLY A 105 20.86 1.72 6.51
C GLY A 105 21.41 1.81 5.09
N GLY A 106 22.61 2.35 4.87
CA GLY A 106 23.16 2.62 3.53
C GLY A 106 23.13 1.43 2.56
N PRO A 107 23.73 0.26 2.89
CA PRO A 107 23.67 -0.92 2.03
C PRO A 107 22.24 -1.42 1.77
N GLN A 108 21.37 -1.33 2.78
CA GLN A 108 19.96 -1.72 2.66
C GLN A 108 19.19 -0.78 1.72
N PHE A 109 19.42 0.52 1.86
CA PHE A 109 18.84 1.55 1.01
C PHE A 109 19.30 1.38 -0.44
N CYS A 110 20.60 1.25 -0.69
CA CYS A 110 21.14 1.07 -2.05
C CYS A 110 20.61 -0.21 -2.71
N TYR A 111 20.55 -1.32 -1.96
CA TYR A 111 19.98 -2.56 -2.47
C TYR A 111 18.49 -2.38 -2.79
N GLY A 112 17.70 -1.83 -1.86
CA GLY A 112 16.28 -1.59 -2.09
C GLY A 112 16.01 -0.67 -3.27
N TRP A 113 16.77 0.42 -3.39
CA TRP A 113 16.72 1.33 -4.53
C TRP A 113 17.00 0.62 -5.85
N LEU A 114 18.05 -0.21 -5.90
CA LEU A 114 18.38 -0.99 -7.08
C LEU A 114 17.24 -1.96 -7.45
N VAL A 115 16.65 -2.66 -6.48
CA VAL A 115 15.54 -3.59 -6.77
C VAL A 115 14.32 -2.84 -7.30
N GLY A 116 13.98 -1.69 -6.71
CA GLY A 116 12.81 -0.88 -7.11
C GLY A 116 12.99 -0.23 -8.48
N MET A 117 14.14 0.43 -8.72
CA MET A 117 14.47 0.96 -10.05
C MET A 117 14.60 -0.15 -11.09
N GLY A 118 15.08 -1.32 -10.68
CA GLY A 118 15.12 -2.51 -11.50
C GLY A 118 13.73 -3.00 -11.91
N GLN A 119 12.72 -2.92 -11.03
CA GLN A 119 11.33 -3.23 -11.38
C GLN A 119 10.80 -2.28 -12.45
N TYR A 120 11.05 -0.98 -12.34
CA TYR A 120 10.74 -0.02 -13.39
C TYR A 120 11.43 -0.39 -14.71
N MET A 121 12.73 -0.68 -14.65
CA MET A 121 13.52 -1.03 -15.83
C MET A 121 12.99 -2.28 -16.54
N VAL A 122 12.78 -3.38 -15.81
CA VAL A 122 12.28 -4.63 -16.42
C VAL A 122 10.83 -4.49 -16.88
N GLY A 123 9.99 -3.79 -16.11
CA GLY A 123 8.57 -3.60 -16.40
C GLY A 123 8.34 -2.72 -17.63
N VAL A 124 8.97 -1.55 -17.67
CA VAL A 124 8.94 -0.66 -18.85
C VAL A 124 9.66 -1.31 -20.02
N GLY A 125 10.80 -1.97 -19.79
CA GLY A 125 11.56 -2.67 -20.83
C GLY A 125 10.74 -3.75 -21.55
N ILE A 126 10.12 -4.69 -20.82
CA ILE A 126 9.27 -5.71 -21.45
C ILE A 126 8.04 -5.09 -22.12
N THR A 127 7.53 -3.99 -21.57
CA THR A 127 6.38 -3.30 -22.13
C THR A 127 6.72 -2.71 -23.49
N VAL A 128 7.77 -1.89 -23.57
CA VAL A 128 8.17 -1.24 -24.82
C VAL A 128 8.63 -2.26 -25.87
N LEU A 129 9.39 -3.28 -25.47
CA LEU A 129 9.98 -4.24 -26.40
C LEU A 129 9.01 -5.34 -26.86
N PHE A 130 7.99 -5.66 -26.07
CA PHE A 130 7.12 -6.80 -26.35
C PHE A 130 5.63 -6.52 -26.11
N LEU A 131 5.23 -6.00 -24.95
CA LEU A 131 3.80 -5.87 -24.66
C LEU A 131 3.10 -4.82 -25.53
N SER A 132 3.73 -3.68 -25.76
CA SER A 132 3.19 -2.61 -26.60
C SER A 132 3.08 -3.05 -28.08
N PRO A 133 4.12 -3.64 -28.72
CA PRO A 133 4.01 -4.13 -30.09
C PRO A 133 3.01 -5.27 -30.28
N VAL A 134 2.88 -6.19 -29.31
CA VAL A 134 2.07 -7.41 -29.45
C VAL A 134 0.63 -7.21 -29.00
N PHE A 135 0.41 -6.49 -27.90
CA PHE A 135 -0.90 -6.33 -27.27
C PHE A 135 -1.45 -4.90 -27.35
N GLY A 136 -0.70 -3.94 -27.91
CA GLY A 136 -1.16 -2.55 -28.08
C GLY A 136 -1.29 -1.77 -26.78
N VAL A 137 -0.69 -2.22 -25.68
CA VAL A 137 -0.72 -1.49 -24.40
C VAL A 137 0.18 -0.24 -24.43
N PRO A 138 -0.13 0.82 -23.67
CA PRO A 138 0.72 2.02 -23.66
C PRO A 138 2.12 1.74 -23.08
N PRO A 139 3.17 2.48 -23.48
CA PRO A 139 4.54 2.26 -23.00
C PRO A 139 4.71 2.32 -21.48
N PHE A 140 3.91 3.15 -20.80
CA PHE A 140 3.91 3.28 -19.34
C PHE A 140 3.12 2.17 -18.62
N PHE A 141 2.52 1.22 -19.35
CA PHE A 141 1.87 0.04 -18.78
C PHE A 141 2.81 -0.73 -17.85
N GLY A 142 4.11 -0.76 -18.16
CA GLY A 142 5.13 -1.39 -17.33
C GLY A 142 5.23 -0.83 -15.91
N CYS A 143 4.84 0.43 -15.70
CA CYS A 143 4.85 1.07 -14.38
C CYS A 143 3.82 0.45 -13.42
N VAL A 144 2.77 -0.21 -13.93
CA VAL A 144 1.77 -0.94 -13.12
C VAL A 144 2.42 -1.97 -12.20
N LEU A 145 3.55 -2.54 -12.61
CA LEU A 145 4.31 -3.47 -11.79
C LEU A 145 4.79 -2.82 -10.49
N GLU A 146 5.63 -1.78 -10.58
CA GLU A 146 6.25 -1.18 -9.40
C GLU A 146 5.20 -0.45 -8.54
N ILE A 147 4.26 0.25 -9.18
CA ILE A 147 3.16 0.96 -8.51
C ILE A 147 2.37 0.01 -7.58
N GLY A 148 2.13 -1.23 -8.03
CA GLY A 148 1.45 -2.25 -7.24
C GLY A 148 2.36 -2.98 -6.27
N PHE A 149 3.50 -3.50 -6.73
CA PHE A 149 4.38 -4.36 -5.94
C PHE A 149 5.10 -3.62 -4.82
N SER A 150 5.80 -2.53 -5.14
CA SER A 150 6.57 -1.73 -4.18
C SER A 150 5.68 -0.65 -3.56
N GLY A 151 4.86 0.00 -4.38
CA GLY A 151 3.97 1.08 -3.96
C GLY A 151 2.74 0.61 -3.17
N GLY A 152 2.30 -0.64 -3.34
CA GLY A 152 1.12 -1.20 -2.69
C GLY A 152 -0.21 -0.56 -3.14
N HIS A 153 -1.31 -0.95 -2.50
CA HIS A 153 -2.64 -0.49 -2.88
C HIS A 153 -2.83 1.02 -2.76
N GLY A 154 -2.15 1.66 -1.79
CA GLY A 154 -2.21 3.11 -1.62
C GLY A 154 -1.65 3.85 -2.84
N THR A 155 -0.43 3.52 -3.26
CA THR A 155 0.20 4.17 -4.41
C THR A 155 -0.59 3.92 -5.70
N ALA A 156 -1.07 2.69 -5.92
CA ALA A 156 -1.93 2.37 -7.05
C ALA A 156 -3.18 3.25 -7.13
N ALA A 157 -3.89 3.42 -6.01
CA ALA A 157 -5.05 4.31 -5.91
C ALA A 157 -4.68 5.79 -6.11
N GLY A 158 -3.51 6.22 -5.61
CA GLY A 158 -3.01 7.57 -5.79
C GLY A 158 -2.82 7.95 -7.25
N MET A 159 -2.38 6.99 -8.08
CA MET A 159 -2.09 7.20 -9.50
C MET A 159 -3.33 7.19 -10.40
N ALA A 160 -4.54 7.02 -9.86
CA ALA A 160 -5.77 6.97 -10.64
C ALA A 160 -6.02 8.22 -11.50
N GLU A 161 -5.81 9.42 -10.95
CA GLU A 161 -5.97 10.67 -11.71
C GLU A 161 -4.94 10.75 -12.85
N SER A 162 -3.69 10.38 -12.58
CA SER A 162 -2.61 10.39 -13.56
C SER A 162 -2.89 9.42 -14.71
N PHE A 163 -3.34 8.19 -14.41
CA PHE A 163 -3.70 7.20 -15.42
C PHE A 163 -4.88 7.63 -16.30
N ASN A 164 -5.91 8.24 -15.71
CA ASN A 164 -7.05 8.76 -16.47
C ASN A 164 -6.63 9.85 -17.45
N LYS A 165 -5.77 10.79 -17.03
CA LYS A 165 -5.26 11.87 -17.89
C LYS A 165 -4.36 11.37 -19.01
N LEU A 166 -3.57 10.32 -18.75
CA LEU A 166 -2.74 9.67 -19.77
C LEU A 166 -3.55 8.77 -20.73
N GLY A 167 -4.89 8.80 -20.67
CA GLY A 167 -5.75 8.01 -21.54
C GLY A 167 -5.78 6.51 -21.21
N PHE A 168 -5.34 6.11 -20.01
CA PHE A 168 -5.35 4.71 -19.57
C PHE A 168 -6.11 4.51 -18.23
N PRO A 169 -7.44 4.70 -18.20
CA PRO A 169 -8.25 4.56 -16.97
C PRO A 169 -8.07 3.24 -16.23
N ALA A 170 -7.78 2.15 -16.97
CA ALA A 170 -7.58 0.81 -16.41
C ALA A 170 -6.32 0.69 -15.53
N GLY A 171 -5.38 1.63 -15.62
CA GLY A 171 -4.07 1.51 -14.96
C GLY A 171 -4.14 1.44 -13.43
N SER A 172 -5.06 2.17 -12.81
CA SER A 172 -5.24 2.13 -11.35
C SER A 172 -5.75 0.77 -10.89
N ASP A 173 -6.79 0.24 -11.55
CA ASP A 173 -7.39 -1.06 -11.24
C ASP A 173 -6.37 -2.20 -11.39
N LEU A 174 -5.59 -2.15 -12.47
CA LEU A 174 -4.48 -3.08 -12.70
C LEU A 174 -3.38 -2.92 -11.64
N GLY A 175 -3.09 -1.69 -11.20
CA GLY A 175 -2.15 -1.42 -10.11
C GLY A 175 -2.60 -2.02 -8.76
N LEU A 176 -3.90 -1.94 -8.45
CA LEU A 176 -4.49 -2.54 -7.24
C LEU A 176 -4.48 -4.07 -7.30
N MET A 177 -4.74 -4.64 -8.48
CA MET A 177 -4.58 -6.07 -8.71
C MET A 177 -3.11 -6.49 -8.59
N SER A 178 -2.18 -5.70 -9.15
CA SER A 178 -0.73 -5.90 -9.05
C SER A 178 -0.28 -5.93 -7.58
N ALA A 179 -0.76 -4.99 -6.76
CA ALA A 179 -0.50 -4.99 -5.32
C ALA A 179 -1.02 -6.25 -4.61
N THR A 180 -2.18 -6.76 -5.03
CA THR A 180 -2.76 -7.97 -4.46
C THR A 180 -1.98 -9.23 -4.84
N ILE A 181 -1.59 -9.36 -6.11
CA ILE A 181 -0.72 -10.43 -6.60
C ILE A 181 0.65 -10.35 -5.91
N GLY A 182 1.14 -9.14 -5.70
CA GLY A 182 2.33 -8.87 -4.91
C GLY A 182 2.20 -9.49 -3.52
N VAL A 183 1.21 -9.12 -2.73
CA VAL A 183 1.01 -9.64 -1.36
C VAL A 183 1.02 -11.17 -1.34
N ILE A 184 0.32 -11.82 -2.28
CA ILE A 184 0.30 -13.28 -2.40
C ILE A 184 1.70 -13.80 -2.72
N SER A 185 2.39 -13.18 -3.67
CA SER A 185 3.73 -13.57 -4.10
C SER A 185 4.75 -13.44 -2.96
N ALA A 186 4.72 -12.32 -2.24
CA ALA A 186 5.55 -12.05 -1.08
C ALA A 186 5.47 -13.18 -0.05
N VAL A 187 4.27 -13.66 0.24
CA VAL A 187 4.04 -14.73 1.22
C VAL A 187 4.45 -16.08 0.65
N VAL A 188 3.92 -16.46 -0.52
CA VAL A 188 4.11 -17.80 -1.09
C VAL A 188 5.59 -18.04 -1.43
N PHE A 189 6.18 -17.15 -2.21
CA PHE A 189 7.57 -17.30 -2.64
C PHE A 189 8.54 -16.85 -1.54
N GLY A 190 8.18 -15.89 -0.68
CA GLY A 190 9.00 -15.53 0.47
C GLY A 190 9.18 -16.71 1.43
N MET A 191 8.10 -17.41 1.77
CA MET A 191 8.19 -18.62 2.60
C MET A 191 8.95 -19.75 1.90
N ALA A 192 8.77 -19.93 0.59
CA ALA A 192 9.55 -20.90 -0.18
C ALA A 192 11.05 -20.58 -0.16
N MET A 193 11.42 -19.31 -0.31
CA MET A 193 12.80 -18.85 -0.25
C MET A 193 13.41 -19.02 1.14
N ILE A 194 12.66 -18.71 2.21
CA ILE A 194 13.10 -18.95 3.59
C ILE A 194 13.38 -20.43 3.81
N ASN A 195 12.47 -21.32 3.39
CA ASN A 195 12.65 -22.76 3.50
C ASN A 195 13.90 -23.25 2.75
N MET A 196 14.13 -22.72 1.54
CA MET A 196 15.30 -23.06 0.74
C MET A 196 16.59 -22.53 1.36
N ALA A 197 16.59 -21.30 1.88
CA ALA A 197 17.74 -20.69 2.53
C ALA A 197 18.13 -21.42 3.81
N ALA A 198 17.15 -21.82 4.64
CA ALA A 198 17.37 -22.60 5.84
C ALA A 198 18.00 -23.97 5.53
N ARG A 199 17.51 -24.66 4.49
CA ARG A 199 18.08 -25.95 4.04
C ARG A 199 19.50 -25.82 3.49
N ARG A 200 19.83 -24.68 2.87
CA ARG A 200 21.15 -24.39 2.29
C ARG A 200 22.13 -23.73 3.28
N GLY A 201 21.72 -23.50 4.53
CA GLY A 201 22.56 -22.87 5.55
C GLY A 201 22.84 -21.37 5.31
N HIS A 202 21.98 -20.68 4.55
CA HIS A 202 22.13 -19.24 4.28
C HIS A 202 21.54 -18.34 5.37
N THR A 203 20.67 -18.88 6.22
CA THR A 203 20.09 -18.20 7.39
C THR A 203 21.04 -18.29 8.59
N LYS A 204 21.20 -17.19 9.34
CA LYS A 204 22.01 -17.15 10.56
C LYS A 204 21.29 -17.69 11.79
N ILE A 205 19.97 -17.50 11.89
CA ILE A 205 19.20 -17.79 13.10
C ILE A 205 18.46 -19.13 12.99
N ILE A 206 17.62 -19.28 11.97
CA ILE A 206 16.79 -20.48 11.82
C ILE A 206 17.51 -21.59 11.05
N LYS A 207 17.41 -22.84 11.54
CA LYS A 207 17.79 -24.06 10.80
C LYS A 207 16.56 -24.86 10.33
N SER A 208 15.40 -24.62 10.93
CA SER A 208 14.08 -25.03 10.45
C SER A 208 13.04 -23.96 10.81
N PRO A 209 12.03 -23.68 9.99
CA PRO A 209 11.03 -22.64 10.29
C PRO A 209 10.21 -23.02 11.52
N LYS A 210 10.15 -22.16 12.53
CA LYS A 210 9.09 -22.25 13.56
C LYS A 210 7.80 -21.66 12.97
N HIS A 211 6.67 -22.29 13.27
CA HIS A 211 5.35 -21.78 12.86
C HIS A 211 5.06 -20.44 13.53
N LEU A 212 4.54 -19.47 12.76
CA LEU A 212 3.98 -18.21 13.27
C LEU A 212 2.93 -18.50 14.36
N SER A 213 2.81 -17.61 15.34
CA SER A 213 1.84 -17.81 16.42
C SER A 213 0.40 -17.86 15.89
N ILE A 214 -0.49 -18.59 16.55
CA ILE A 214 -1.91 -18.70 16.15
C ILE A 214 -2.57 -17.31 16.07
N SER A 215 -2.18 -16.38 16.94
CA SER A 215 -2.66 -14.98 16.93
C SER A 215 -2.21 -14.19 15.70
N GLU A 216 -0.98 -14.41 15.22
CA GLU A 216 -0.47 -13.78 14.00
C GLU A 216 -1.15 -14.33 12.74
N ILE A 217 -1.39 -15.64 12.73
CA ILE A 217 -2.07 -16.33 11.62
C ILE A 217 -3.55 -15.91 11.55
N ARG A 218 -4.28 -15.92 12.68
CA ARG A 218 -5.72 -15.56 12.72
C ARG A 218 -5.97 -14.05 12.69
N GLY A 219 -4.96 -13.25 13.02
CA GLY A 219 -5.08 -11.80 13.19
C GLY A 219 -6.04 -11.43 14.33
N LEU A 220 -6.10 -12.24 15.39
CA LEU A 220 -6.90 -11.99 16.60
C LEU A 220 -5.97 -12.10 17.79
N ILE A 221 -5.83 -11.00 18.53
CA ILE A 221 -4.92 -10.91 19.67
C ILE A 221 -5.70 -11.26 20.96
N PRO A 222 -5.28 -12.29 21.71
CA PRO A 222 -6.00 -12.73 22.91
C PRO A 222 -6.02 -11.64 23.99
N PRO A 223 -7.03 -11.62 24.87
CA PRO A 223 -7.02 -10.77 26.07
C PRO A 223 -5.71 -10.98 26.85
N GLY A 224 -5.09 -9.89 27.34
CA GLY A 224 -3.81 -9.92 28.05
C GLY A 224 -2.56 -9.75 27.17
N SER A 225 -2.64 -10.01 25.86
CA SER A 225 -1.52 -9.79 24.91
C SER A 225 -1.74 -8.62 23.95
N ARG A 226 -2.79 -7.82 24.17
CA ARG A 226 -3.18 -6.71 23.29
C ARG A 226 -2.26 -5.51 23.52
N PRO A 227 -1.55 -5.01 22.49
CA PRO A 227 -0.72 -3.82 22.64
C PRO A 227 -1.58 -2.56 22.81
N SER A 228 -1.04 -1.53 23.47
CA SER A 228 -1.68 -0.21 23.50
C SER A 228 -1.73 0.39 22.10
N GLY A 229 -2.93 0.75 21.64
CA GLY A 229 -3.19 1.18 20.27
C GLY A 229 -2.79 2.63 19.98
N SER A 230 -2.88 3.53 20.95
CA SER A 230 -2.49 4.94 20.83
C SER A 230 -2.50 5.62 22.20
N TYR A 231 -1.90 6.81 22.29
CA TYR A 231 -1.96 7.63 23.50
C TYR A 231 -3.01 8.72 23.35
N GLN A 232 -3.82 8.94 24.40
CA GLN A 232 -4.71 10.08 24.48
C GLN A 232 -3.90 11.31 24.90
N THR A 233 -3.55 12.14 23.94
CA THR A 233 -2.69 13.31 24.16
C THR A 233 -3.45 14.55 24.62
N VAL A 234 -4.77 14.55 24.47
CA VAL A 234 -5.68 15.62 24.92
C VAL A 234 -6.81 15.01 25.74
N SER A 235 -7.42 15.81 26.63
CA SER A 235 -8.57 15.35 27.42
C SER A 235 -9.79 15.13 26.52
N PRO A 236 -10.45 13.96 26.58
CA PRO A 236 -11.70 13.71 25.86
C PRO A 236 -12.83 14.71 26.21
N ASP A 237 -12.81 15.30 27.41
CA ASP A 237 -13.78 16.32 27.83
C ASP A 237 -13.64 17.62 27.04
N ALA A 238 -12.42 17.90 26.55
CA ALA A 238 -12.13 19.09 25.75
C ALA A 238 -12.33 18.82 24.25
N LEU A 239 -11.78 17.72 23.76
CA LEU A 239 -11.92 17.25 22.38
C LEU A 239 -11.57 15.77 22.30
N GLU A 240 -12.37 15.00 21.56
CA GLU A 240 -12.08 13.58 21.36
C GLU A 240 -10.69 13.43 20.70
N PRO A 241 -9.76 12.64 21.29
CA PRO A 241 -8.38 12.59 20.82
C PRO A 241 -8.21 12.13 19.37
N PHE A 242 -9.04 11.21 18.88
CA PHE A 242 -8.99 10.80 17.48
C PHE A 242 -9.46 11.92 16.53
N ALA A 243 -10.47 12.71 16.92
CA ALA A 243 -10.94 13.90 16.21
C ALA A 243 -9.88 15.00 16.19
N PHE A 244 -9.16 15.22 17.30
CA PHE A 244 -8.03 16.15 17.35
C PHE A 244 -6.95 15.82 16.31
N HIS A 245 -6.54 14.55 16.22
CA HIS A 245 -5.57 14.12 15.21
C HIS A 245 -6.15 14.19 13.79
N SER A 246 -7.42 13.80 13.61
CA SER A 246 -8.12 13.89 12.32
C SER A 246 -8.19 15.34 11.80
N ALA A 247 -8.30 16.32 12.71
CA ALA A 247 -8.25 17.74 12.34
C ALA A 247 -6.89 18.13 11.73
N PHE A 248 -5.76 17.68 12.29
CA PHE A 248 -4.44 17.92 11.69
C PHE A 248 -4.30 17.29 10.31
N VAL A 249 -4.87 16.10 10.12
CA VAL A 249 -4.91 15.45 8.80
C VAL A 249 -5.74 16.29 7.81
N GLY A 250 -6.89 16.82 8.24
CA GLY A 250 -7.68 17.75 7.44
C GLY A 250 -6.92 19.02 7.05
N VAL A 251 -6.19 19.62 8.00
CA VAL A 251 -5.34 20.80 7.74
C VAL A 251 -4.20 20.47 6.77
N ALA A 252 -3.58 19.29 6.88
CA ALA A 252 -2.54 18.84 5.96
C ALA A 252 -3.06 18.74 4.51
N ILE A 253 -4.25 18.14 4.34
CA ILE A 253 -4.90 18.05 3.03
C ILE A 253 -5.28 19.44 2.50
N LEU A 254 -5.77 20.33 3.37
CA LEU A 254 -6.12 21.71 2.99
C LEU A 254 -4.89 22.50 2.51
N ILE A 255 -3.76 22.37 3.20
CA ILE A 255 -2.47 22.95 2.76
C ILE A 255 -2.12 22.39 1.38
N GLY A 256 -2.15 21.07 1.22
CA GLY A 256 -1.86 20.43 -0.07
C GLY A 256 -2.79 20.89 -1.20
N TRP A 257 -4.07 21.13 -0.90
CA TRP A 257 -5.06 21.60 -1.87
C TRP A 257 -4.79 23.05 -2.30
N TYR A 258 -4.44 23.94 -1.38
CA TYR A 258 -4.01 25.29 -1.72
C TYR A 258 -2.70 25.31 -2.49
N MET A 259 -1.74 24.45 -2.14
CA MET A 259 -0.51 24.27 -2.93
C MET A 259 -0.83 23.84 -4.36
N LEU A 260 -1.73 22.87 -4.54
CA LEU A 260 -2.14 22.40 -5.86
C LEU A 260 -2.74 23.52 -6.69
N LYS A 261 -3.64 24.29 -6.08
CA LYS A 261 -4.28 25.44 -6.72
C LYS A 261 -3.25 26.51 -7.10
N GLY A 262 -2.26 26.78 -6.23
CA GLY A 262 -1.17 27.71 -6.51
C GLY A 262 -0.28 27.25 -7.65
N ILE A 263 0.16 25.98 -7.65
CA ILE A 263 0.99 25.41 -8.72
C ILE A 263 0.26 25.47 -10.06
N LYS A 264 -1.01 25.06 -10.11
CA LYS A 264 -1.83 25.11 -11.34
C LYS A 264 -2.08 26.54 -11.83
N ALA A 265 -2.20 27.51 -10.91
CA ALA A 265 -2.32 28.91 -11.29
C ALA A 265 -1.01 29.47 -11.87
N LEU A 266 0.15 29.00 -11.41
CA LEU A 266 1.45 29.40 -11.93
C LEU A 266 1.78 28.74 -13.28
N SER A 267 1.27 27.53 -13.52
CA SER A 267 1.45 26.83 -14.80
C SER A 267 0.44 27.22 -15.87
N ALA A 268 -0.67 27.88 -15.50
CA ALA A 268 -1.68 28.39 -16.41
C ALA A 268 -1.08 29.43 -17.37
N GLY A 269 -0.68 28.98 -18.56
CA GLY A 269 -0.06 29.78 -19.61
C GLY A 269 1.33 29.32 -20.08
N MET A 270 1.89 28.25 -19.48
CA MET A 270 3.10 27.61 -19.98
C MET A 270 2.73 26.52 -20.99
N GLU A 271 3.42 26.47 -22.15
CA GLU A 271 3.38 25.32 -23.06
C GLU A 271 4.72 24.56 -22.98
N PRO A 272 4.74 23.29 -22.52
CA PRO A 272 3.61 22.49 -21.99
C PRO A 272 3.26 22.84 -20.53
N ASP A 273 1.98 22.69 -20.14
CA ASP A 273 1.56 22.79 -18.74
C ASP A 273 2.05 21.55 -17.99
N LEU A 274 3.24 21.70 -17.38
CA LEU A 274 3.93 20.62 -16.66
C LEU A 274 3.15 20.12 -15.43
N PHE A 275 2.14 20.87 -14.94
CA PHE A 275 1.50 20.59 -13.65
C PHE A 275 -0.03 20.43 -13.69
N GLU A 276 -0.66 20.54 -14.86
CA GLU A 276 -2.10 20.25 -15.04
C GLU A 276 -2.50 18.88 -14.45
N SER A 277 -1.61 17.91 -14.65
CA SER A 277 -1.79 16.50 -14.25
C SER A 277 -1.31 16.17 -12.84
N PHE A 278 -0.81 17.15 -12.08
CA PHE A 278 -0.24 16.89 -10.76
C PHE A 278 -1.34 16.46 -9.76
N PRO A 279 -1.19 15.31 -9.08
CA PRO A 279 -2.20 14.82 -8.15
C PRO A 279 -2.13 15.55 -6.79
N LEU A 280 -3.22 15.48 -6.00
CA LEU A 280 -3.28 16.15 -4.69
C LEU A 280 -2.45 15.44 -3.61
N PHE A 281 -2.38 14.11 -3.61
CA PHE A 281 -1.83 13.33 -2.50
C PHE A 281 -0.35 13.64 -2.16
N PRO A 282 0.58 13.91 -3.12
CA PRO A 282 1.95 14.30 -2.77
C PRO A 282 1.98 15.65 -2.05
N LEU A 283 1.09 16.56 -2.40
CA LEU A 283 0.99 17.87 -1.75
C LEU A 283 0.34 17.77 -0.38
N ALA A 284 -0.63 16.87 -0.20
CA ALA A 284 -1.19 16.54 1.12
C ALA A 284 -0.10 15.98 2.06
N MET A 285 0.78 15.12 1.54
CA MET A 285 1.96 14.62 2.25
C MET A 285 2.92 15.76 2.65
N LEU A 286 3.21 16.70 1.74
CA LEU A 286 3.99 17.90 2.06
C LEU A 286 3.29 18.77 3.13
N GLY A 287 1.97 18.89 3.07
CA GLY A 287 1.18 19.54 4.12
C GLY A 287 1.39 18.90 5.50
N GLY A 288 1.36 17.57 5.57
CA GLY A 288 1.68 16.83 6.80
C GLY A 288 3.11 17.08 7.29
N LEU A 289 4.09 17.12 6.38
CA LEU A 289 5.48 17.46 6.69
C LEU A 289 5.61 18.88 7.25
N PHE A 290 4.96 19.87 6.65
CA PHE A 290 4.99 21.26 7.14
C PHE A 290 4.39 21.38 8.54
N ILE A 291 3.27 20.70 8.80
CA ILE A 291 2.68 20.63 10.15
C ILE A 291 3.66 20.00 11.13
N GLN A 292 4.32 18.89 10.77
CA GLN A 292 5.27 18.24 11.66
C GLN A 292 6.48 19.14 11.99
N ILE A 293 7.03 19.84 10.99
CA ILE A 293 8.14 20.79 11.18
C ILE A 293 7.70 21.92 12.10
N PHE A 294 6.51 22.49 11.88
CA PHE A 294 5.95 23.54 12.73
C PHE A 294 5.72 23.05 14.15
N ALA A 295 5.16 21.85 14.31
CA ALA A 295 4.88 21.25 15.61
C ALA A 295 6.17 20.98 16.41
N ASN A 296 7.24 20.57 15.75
CA ASN A 296 8.55 20.41 16.38
C ASN A 296 9.13 21.76 16.85
N LYS A 297 9.00 22.82 16.04
CA LYS A 297 9.50 24.16 16.40
C LYS A 297 8.74 24.80 17.56
N THR A 298 7.43 24.58 17.62
CA THR A 298 6.53 25.16 18.64
C THR A 298 6.38 24.31 19.88
N GLY A 299 6.93 23.09 19.89
CA GLY A 299 6.75 22.12 20.98
C GLY A 299 5.37 21.46 21.01
N LEU A 300 4.54 21.67 19.98
CA LEU A 300 3.23 21.02 19.82
C LEU A 300 3.36 19.52 19.52
N SER A 301 4.52 19.07 19.04
CA SER A 301 4.78 17.67 18.70
C SER A 301 4.54 16.69 19.86
N LYS A 302 4.64 17.15 21.12
CA LYS A 302 4.29 16.35 22.31
C LYS A 302 2.82 15.93 22.39
N TYR A 303 1.93 16.61 21.67
CA TYR A 303 0.50 16.28 21.59
C TYR A 303 0.15 15.47 20.34
N LEU A 304 1.10 15.28 19.42
CA LEU A 304 0.91 14.56 18.17
C LEU A 304 1.36 13.11 18.34
N ASP A 305 0.42 12.22 18.62
CA ASP A 305 0.68 10.79 18.76
C ASP A 305 0.73 10.10 17.39
N ARG A 306 1.92 9.57 17.04
CA ARG A 306 2.14 8.84 15.79
C ARG A 306 1.16 7.69 15.61
N ARG A 307 0.90 6.92 16.67
CA ARG A 307 0.06 5.73 16.58
C ARG A 307 -1.38 6.08 16.24
N THR A 308 -1.87 7.24 16.69
CA THR A 308 -3.19 7.75 16.29
C THR A 308 -3.24 8.08 14.79
N PHE A 309 -2.20 8.72 14.25
CA PHE A 309 -2.11 8.95 12.80
C PHE A 309 -2.02 7.65 12.00
N ASP A 310 -1.25 6.66 12.46
CA ASP A 310 -1.17 5.34 11.81
C ASP A 310 -2.54 4.62 11.79
N ARG A 311 -3.39 4.85 12.80
CA ARG A 311 -4.76 4.31 12.84
C ARG A 311 -5.71 5.03 11.86
N ILE A 312 -5.61 6.36 11.73
CA ILE A 312 -6.36 7.13 10.72
C ILE A 312 -5.93 6.67 9.32
N LEU A 313 -4.62 6.56 9.08
CA LEU A 313 -4.04 6.02 7.86
C LEU A 313 -4.57 4.62 7.56
N GLY A 314 -4.54 3.72 8.54
CA GLY A 314 -5.02 2.34 8.41
C GLY A 314 -6.50 2.27 8.05
N LEU A 315 -7.35 3.07 8.70
CA LEU A 315 -8.78 3.17 8.39
C LEU A 315 -9.00 3.63 6.94
N ALA A 316 -8.36 4.72 6.52
CA ALA A 316 -8.50 5.25 5.17
C ALA A 316 -7.99 4.24 4.12
N LEU A 317 -6.88 3.55 4.41
CA LEU A 317 -6.32 2.53 3.54
C LEU A 317 -7.26 1.32 3.40
N ASP A 318 -7.84 0.82 4.49
CA ASP A 318 -8.76 -0.33 4.40
C ASP A 318 -9.99 -0.02 3.54
N PHE A 319 -10.64 1.13 3.75
CA PHE A 319 -11.79 1.55 2.92
C PHE A 319 -11.40 1.83 1.48
N LEU A 320 -10.20 2.39 1.25
CA LEU A 320 -9.64 2.57 -0.08
C LEU A 320 -9.49 1.23 -0.79
N VAL A 321 -8.87 0.23 -0.17
CA VAL A 321 -8.65 -1.08 -0.80
C VAL A 321 -9.96 -1.78 -1.13
N ILE A 322 -10.93 -1.77 -0.20
CA ILE A 322 -12.23 -2.43 -0.43
C ILE A 322 -12.94 -1.78 -1.62
N SER A 323 -13.10 -0.46 -1.57
CA SER A 323 -13.83 0.28 -2.61
C SER A 323 -13.15 0.13 -3.98
N ALA A 324 -11.82 0.15 -4.02
CA ALA A 324 -11.08 0.02 -5.26
C ALA A 324 -11.23 -1.38 -5.90
N ILE A 325 -11.06 -2.45 -5.12
CA ILE A 325 -11.20 -3.82 -5.66
C ILE A 325 -12.66 -4.13 -6.01
N ALA A 326 -13.61 -3.70 -5.16
CA ALA A 326 -15.03 -3.96 -5.39
C ALA A 326 -15.58 -3.23 -6.63
N SER A 327 -14.92 -2.15 -7.07
CA SER A 327 -15.34 -1.36 -8.23
C SER A 327 -14.58 -1.66 -9.52
N ILE A 328 -13.70 -2.67 -9.53
CA ILE A 328 -12.97 -3.10 -10.73
C ILE A 328 -13.96 -3.44 -11.85
N LYS A 329 -13.76 -2.83 -13.03
CA LYS A 329 -14.52 -3.18 -14.24
C LYS A 329 -13.95 -4.47 -14.83
N LEU A 330 -14.66 -5.58 -14.64
CA LEU A 330 -14.16 -6.90 -15.00
C LEU A 330 -13.85 -7.04 -16.50
N ASP A 331 -14.68 -6.47 -17.37
CA ASP A 331 -14.46 -6.52 -18.83
C ASP A 331 -13.17 -5.82 -19.23
N VAL A 332 -12.85 -4.69 -18.57
CA VAL A 332 -11.61 -3.94 -18.78
C VAL A 332 -10.43 -4.76 -18.29
N PHE A 333 -10.53 -5.36 -17.10
CA PHE A 333 -9.46 -6.23 -16.57
C PHE A 333 -9.17 -7.42 -17.50
N LEU A 334 -10.21 -8.08 -18.01
CA LEU A 334 -10.08 -9.23 -18.90
C LEU A 334 -9.39 -8.85 -20.23
N ALA A 335 -9.64 -7.65 -20.75
CA ALA A 335 -8.96 -7.15 -21.95
C ALA A 335 -7.44 -7.03 -21.78
N TYR A 336 -6.96 -6.75 -20.56
CA TYR A 336 -5.53 -6.62 -20.26
C TYR A 336 -4.93 -7.85 -19.56
N PHE A 337 -5.69 -8.93 -19.38
CA PHE A 337 -5.29 -10.08 -18.58
C PHE A 337 -3.96 -10.70 -19.04
N MET A 338 -3.79 -10.89 -20.35
CA MET A 338 -2.57 -11.47 -20.92
C MET A 338 -1.33 -10.59 -20.71
N PRO A 339 -1.29 -9.32 -21.18
CA PRO A 339 -0.11 -8.47 -20.98
C PRO A 339 0.17 -8.21 -19.50
N PHE A 340 -0.88 -8.10 -18.67
CA PHE A 340 -0.76 -7.97 -17.23
C PHE A 340 -0.11 -9.19 -16.58
N SER A 341 -0.58 -10.40 -16.91
CA SER A 341 -0.02 -11.64 -16.36
C SER A 341 1.45 -11.82 -16.69
N ILE A 342 1.84 -11.51 -17.93
CA ILE A 342 3.25 -11.55 -18.36
C ILE A 342 4.08 -10.56 -17.55
N LEU A 343 3.59 -9.33 -17.38
CA LEU A 343 4.26 -8.30 -16.59
C LEU A 343 4.47 -8.74 -15.13
N MET A 344 3.45 -9.34 -14.50
CA MET A 344 3.55 -9.86 -13.12
C MET A 344 4.58 -10.98 -12.99
N ILE A 345 4.62 -11.92 -13.95
CA ILE A 345 5.60 -13.02 -13.96
C ILE A 345 7.02 -12.48 -14.09
N ILE A 346 7.27 -11.55 -15.02
CA ILE A 346 8.59 -10.93 -15.22
C ILE A 346 9.02 -10.15 -13.98
N GLY A 347 8.11 -9.39 -13.39
CA GLY A 347 8.37 -8.66 -12.15
C GLY A 347 8.75 -9.59 -11.00
N LEU A 348 8.03 -10.70 -10.85
CA LEU A 348 8.34 -11.73 -9.85
C LEU A 348 9.70 -12.39 -10.09
N ILE A 349 10.03 -12.71 -11.34
CA ILE A 349 11.34 -13.26 -11.71
C ILE A 349 12.45 -12.28 -11.31
N TRP A 350 12.28 -10.99 -11.59
CA TRP A 350 13.25 -9.95 -11.25
C TRP A 350 13.52 -9.86 -9.74
N VAL A 351 12.48 -9.80 -8.91
CA VAL A 351 12.67 -9.69 -7.45
C VAL A 351 13.28 -10.95 -6.84
N ILE A 352 12.92 -12.14 -7.36
CA ILE A 352 13.53 -13.41 -6.94
C ILE A 352 15.01 -13.43 -7.36
N PHE A 353 15.31 -13.02 -8.60
CA PHE A 353 16.68 -12.89 -9.09
C PHE A 353 17.50 -11.94 -8.22
N ALA A 354 16.97 -10.75 -7.92
CA ALA A 354 17.64 -9.78 -7.06
C ALA A 354 17.95 -10.38 -5.69
N THR A 355 16.98 -11.09 -5.09
CA THR A 355 17.13 -11.73 -3.77
C THR A 355 18.25 -12.76 -3.75
N TRP A 356 18.34 -13.63 -4.76
CA TRP A 356 19.31 -14.74 -4.77
C TRP A 356 20.67 -14.40 -5.37
N PHE A 357 20.72 -13.46 -6.32
CA PHE A 357 21.94 -13.16 -7.06
C PHE A 357 22.55 -11.82 -6.65
N ILE A 358 21.74 -10.77 -6.50
CA ILE A 358 22.27 -9.42 -6.23
C ILE A 358 22.53 -9.25 -4.73
N ALA A 359 21.58 -9.67 -3.90
CA ALA A 359 21.63 -9.46 -2.46
C ALA A 359 22.90 -10.01 -1.77
N PRO A 360 23.37 -11.25 -2.06
CA PRO A 360 24.60 -11.77 -1.46
C PRO A 360 25.86 -10.96 -1.77
N ARG A 361 25.84 -10.16 -2.84
CA ARG A 361 26.97 -9.35 -3.31
C ARG A 361 26.94 -7.92 -2.75
N MET A 362 25.76 -7.43 -2.37
CA MET A 362 25.57 -6.04 -1.90
C MET A 362 25.32 -5.93 -0.41
N LEU A 363 24.67 -6.93 0.22
CA LEU A 363 24.25 -6.86 1.61
C LEU A 363 25.30 -7.50 2.52
N PRO A 364 25.98 -6.73 3.38
CA PRO A 364 26.93 -7.27 4.33
C PRO A 364 26.19 -7.88 5.52
N GLY A 365 26.59 -9.09 5.93
CA GLY A 365 26.15 -9.73 7.18
C GLY A 365 24.64 -10.03 7.26
N ALA A 366 24.29 -11.30 7.53
CA ALA A 366 22.87 -11.72 7.54
C ALA A 366 22.17 -11.32 6.22
N TRP A 367 22.88 -11.52 5.10
CA TRP A 367 22.48 -11.02 3.79
C TRP A 367 21.08 -11.52 3.42
N PHE A 368 20.74 -12.76 3.79
CA PHE A 368 19.46 -13.36 3.47
C PHE A 368 18.33 -12.74 4.29
N GLU A 369 18.53 -12.53 5.60
CA GLU A 369 17.56 -11.83 6.47
C GLU A 369 17.30 -10.40 5.98
N ARG A 370 18.36 -9.69 5.57
CA ARG A 370 18.25 -8.36 4.94
C ARG A 370 17.52 -8.41 3.60
N ALA A 371 17.83 -9.40 2.77
CA ALA A 371 17.27 -9.57 1.43
C ALA A 371 15.80 -9.98 1.45
N ILE A 372 15.39 -10.90 2.33
CA ILE A 372 14.01 -11.38 2.41
C ILE A 372 13.07 -10.29 2.94
N THR A 373 13.58 -9.43 3.82
CA THR A 373 12.87 -8.24 4.27
C THR A 373 12.58 -7.30 3.11
N GLU A 374 13.61 -7.03 2.29
CA GLU A 374 13.46 -6.18 1.11
C GLU A 374 12.57 -6.82 0.04
N TYR A 375 12.70 -8.13 -0.19
CA TYR A 375 11.83 -8.88 -1.09
C TYR A 375 10.36 -8.70 -0.72
N GLY A 376 10.01 -8.87 0.57
CA GLY A 376 8.64 -8.70 1.03
C GLY A 376 8.12 -7.26 0.91
N MET A 377 9.00 -6.26 1.00
CA MET A 377 8.66 -4.87 0.70
C MET A 377 8.41 -4.66 -0.80
N GLN A 378 9.34 -5.13 -1.65
CA GLN A 378 9.31 -4.95 -3.10
C GLN A 378 8.31 -5.85 -3.83
N THR A 379 7.59 -6.68 -3.09
CA THR A 379 6.46 -7.46 -3.59
C THR A 379 5.20 -7.17 -2.80
N GLY A 380 5.18 -6.22 -1.87
CA GLY A 380 3.91 -5.82 -1.28
C GLY A 380 4.05 -4.56 -0.47
N VAL A 381 4.26 -4.70 0.84
CA VAL A 381 4.38 -3.57 1.75
C VAL A 381 5.42 -3.87 2.80
N THR A 382 5.96 -2.81 3.41
CA THR A 382 6.91 -2.86 4.54
C THR A 382 6.51 -3.88 5.61
N ALA A 383 5.20 -4.01 5.90
CA ALA A 383 4.68 -4.97 6.87
C ALA A 383 4.94 -6.44 6.48
N LEU A 384 4.87 -6.78 5.20
CA LEU A 384 5.18 -8.13 4.71
C LEU A 384 6.68 -8.41 4.73
N GLY A 385 7.51 -7.42 4.43
CA GLY A 385 8.96 -7.50 4.64
C GLY A 385 9.31 -7.85 6.09
N LEU A 386 8.75 -7.11 7.05
CA LEU A 386 8.94 -7.36 8.48
C LEU A 386 8.35 -8.71 8.93
N MET A 387 7.23 -9.14 8.35
CA MET A 387 6.64 -10.45 8.65
C MET A 387 7.57 -11.58 8.22
N LEU A 388 8.09 -11.54 6.98
CA LEU A 388 9.06 -12.53 6.50
C LEU A 388 10.35 -12.49 7.33
N LEU A 389 10.79 -11.30 7.75
CA LEU A 389 11.92 -11.16 8.66
C LEU A 389 11.66 -11.84 10.00
N ARG A 390 10.47 -11.70 10.61
CA ARG A 390 10.12 -12.42 11.84
C ARG A 390 10.14 -13.93 11.67
N VAL A 391 9.87 -14.45 10.47
CA VAL A 391 10.00 -15.88 10.21
C VAL A 391 11.48 -16.27 10.16
N ALA A 392 12.32 -15.48 9.49
CA ALA A 392 13.76 -15.74 9.34
C ALA A 392 14.58 -15.46 10.61
N ASP A 393 14.16 -14.48 11.41
CA ASP A 393 14.79 -13.96 12.62
C ASP A 393 13.71 -13.48 13.62
N PRO A 394 13.06 -14.40 14.35
CA PRO A 394 11.90 -14.09 15.20
C PRO A 394 12.17 -13.12 16.35
N GLU A 395 13.41 -13.09 16.84
CA GLU A 395 13.83 -12.27 17.97
C GLU A 395 14.60 -11.02 17.49
N PHE A 396 14.64 -10.76 16.17
CA PHE A 396 15.38 -9.66 15.55
C PHE A 396 16.84 -9.55 16.04
N LYS A 397 17.52 -10.70 16.17
CA LYS A 397 18.91 -10.79 16.66
C LYS A 397 19.93 -10.30 15.63
N THR A 398 19.58 -10.37 14.35
CA THR A 398 20.43 -9.92 13.25
C THR A 398 20.30 -8.41 13.05
N GLU A 399 21.26 -7.84 12.32
CA GLU A 399 21.25 -6.42 11.98
C GLU A 399 20.13 -6.02 10.99
N ALA A 400 19.39 -6.99 10.44
CA ALA A 400 18.42 -6.76 9.37
C ALA A 400 17.28 -5.82 9.79
N ALA A 401 16.69 -6.02 10.97
CA ALA A 401 15.59 -5.17 11.46
C ALA A 401 16.03 -3.72 11.65
N LYS A 402 17.23 -3.55 12.22
CA LYS A 402 17.82 -2.23 12.46
C LYS A 402 18.13 -1.53 11.13
N ALA A 403 18.80 -2.22 10.21
CA ALA A 403 19.17 -1.69 8.91
C ALA A 403 17.95 -1.32 8.06
N PHE A 404 16.88 -2.11 8.13
CA PHE A 404 15.63 -1.84 7.43
C PHE A 404 14.84 -0.67 8.04
N GLY A 405 14.83 -0.53 9.37
CA GLY A 405 14.12 0.57 10.03
C GLY A 405 14.76 1.96 9.85
N TYR A 406 16.01 2.03 9.36
CA TYR A 406 16.67 3.29 9.01
C TYR A 406 16.46 3.74 7.57
N LYS A 407 15.92 2.86 6.71
CA LYS A 407 15.53 3.17 5.33
C LYS A 407 14.16 3.85 5.36
#